data_AF-A0A832MFI1-F1
#
_entry.id   AF-A0A832MFI1-F1
#
_cell.length_a   1.000
_cell.length_b   1.000
_cell.length_c   1.000
_cell.angle_alpha   90.00
_cell.angle_beta   90.00
_cell.angle_gamma   90.00
#
_symmetry.space_group_name_H-M   'P 1'
#
loop_
_entity.id
_entity.type
_entity.pdbx_description
1 polymer ?
#
loop_
_entity_poly.entity_id
_entity_poly.type
_entity_poly.pdbx_seq_one_letter_code
_entity_poly.pdbx_strand_id
1 'polypeptide(L)' 'MKKIGIPCIIMAMALLVQTGCTHVKPWQRGTLADYTMRPDRDPLGDAQAEHIYFSREGASGGRGVGGGGCGCN' A
#
# COMPACT_ATOMS: atom_id res chain seq x y z
N MET A 1 -29.43 -25.58 16.60
CA MET A 1 -28.24 -24.94 16.00
C MET A 1 -28.67 -23.58 15.44
N LYS A 2 -28.32 -22.48 16.11
CA LYS A 2 -28.75 -21.13 15.69
C LYS A 2 -27.99 -20.77 14.41
N LYS A 3 -28.71 -20.62 13.28
CA LYS A 3 -28.12 -20.23 11.99
C LYS A 3 -27.63 -18.78 12.13
N ILE A 4 -26.32 -18.58 11.97
CA ILE A 4 -25.73 -17.24 11.94
C ILE A 4 -26.21 -16.58 10.65
N GLY A 5 -27.00 -15.51 10.77
CA GLY A 5 -27.53 -14.80 9.62
C GLY A 5 -26.45 -13.96 8.92
N ILE A 6 -26.57 -13.82 7.60
CA ILE A 6 -25.80 -12.88 6.76
C ILE A 6 -25.64 -11.48 7.41
N PRO A 7 -26.67 -10.84 8.02
CA PRO A 7 -26.50 -9.54 8.66
C PRO A 7 -25.52 -9.56 9.85
N CYS A 8 -25.45 -10.66 10.61
CA CYS A 8 -24.48 -10.79 11.70
C CYS A 8 -23.04 -10.89 11.18
N ILE A 9 -22.82 -11.49 10.02
CA ILE A 9 -21.50 -11.60 9.39
C ILE A 9 -21.02 -10.23 8.89
N ILE A 10 -21.90 -9.45 8.25
CA ILE A 10 -21.58 -8.11 7.77
C ILE A 10 -21.24 -7.19 8.95
N MET A 11 -22.02 -7.26 10.03
CA MET A 11 -21.75 -6.48 11.24
C MET A 11 -20.43 -6.87 11.90
N ALA A 12 -20.08 -8.16 11.93
CA ALA A 12 -18.80 -8.62 12.44
C ALA A 12 -17.61 -8.12 11.58
N MET A 13 -17.74 -8.14 10.25
CA MET A 13 -16.69 -7.58 9.37
C MET A 13 -16.50 -6.08 9.56
N ALA A 14 -17.59 -5.32 9.70
CA ALA A 14 -17.53 -3.87 9.89
C ALA A 14 -16.78 -3.46 11.18
N LEU A 15 -16.84 -4.29 12.23
CA LEU A 15 -16.12 -4.07 13.48
C LEU A 15 -14.62 -4.33 13.36
N LEU A 16 -14.20 -5.28 12.51
CA LEU A 16 -12.78 -5.62 12.33
C LEU A 16 -11.98 -4.49 11.66
N VAL A 17 -12.59 -3.76 10.73
CA VAL A 17 -11.92 -2.68 9.96
C VAL A 17 -11.55 -1.47 10.84
N GLN A 18 -12.16 -1.31 12.02
CA GLN A 18 -11.90 -0.16 12.90
C GLN A 18 -10.64 -0.32 13.78
N THR A 19 -9.98 -1.48 13.78
CA THR A 19 -8.90 -1.80 14.74
C THR A 19 -7.51 -1.29 14.35
N GLY A 20 -7.34 -0.63 13.19
CA GLY A 20 -6.03 -0.23 12.68
C GLY A 20 -5.59 1.22 12.95
N CYS A 21 -6.52 2.13 13.28
CA CYS A 21 -6.22 3.55 13.36
C CYS A 21 -5.99 3.98 14.81
N THR A 22 -4.73 4.00 15.26
CA THR A 22 -4.36 4.58 16.57
C THR A 22 -3.72 5.95 16.39
N HIS A 23 -4.17 6.94 17.16
CA HIS A 23 -3.61 8.29 17.10
C HIS A 23 -2.33 8.35 17.95
N VAL A 24 -1.17 8.26 17.31
CA VAL A 24 0.14 8.37 17.97
C VAL A 24 0.60 9.83 18.06
N LYS A 25 1.31 10.16 19.14
CA LYS A 25 1.94 11.48 19.32
C LYS A 25 3.01 11.70 18.24
N PRO A 26 3.25 12.94 17.77
CA PRO A 26 4.17 13.21 16.66
C PRO A 26 5.57 12.59 16.83
N TRP A 27 6.14 12.65 18.03
CA TRP A 27 7.47 12.10 18.33
C TRP A 27 7.54 10.56 18.37
N GLN A 28 6.41 9.87 18.50
CA GLN A 28 6.36 8.40 18.43
C GLN A 28 6.54 7.89 16.99
N ARG A 29 6.45 8.76 15.99
CA ARG A 29 6.70 8.43 14.58
C ARG A 29 8.18 8.41 14.22
N GLY A 30 9.07 8.86 15.12
CA GLY A 30 10.50 8.98 14.87
C GLY A 30 11.17 7.68 14.43
N THR A 31 10.77 6.53 14.98
CA THR A 31 11.33 5.22 14.62
C THR A 31 11.12 4.86 13.15
N LEU A 32 10.00 5.28 12.55
CA LEU A 32 9.72 5.07 11.12
C LEU A 32 10.24 6.21 10.24
N ALA A 33 10.74 7.29 10.83
CA ALA A 33 11.32 8.43 10.11
C ALA A 33 12.84 8.31 9.91
N ASP A 34 13.43 7.16 10.26
CA ASP A 34 14.84 6.87 10.02
C ASP A 34 15.16 6.96 8.51
N TYR A 35 16.34 7.47 8.18
CA TYR A 35 16.80 7.58 6.78
C TYR A 35 16.69 6.25 6.04
N THR A 36 16.91 5.13 6.73
CA THR A 36 16.85 3.79 6.16
C THR A 36 15.47 3.31 5.75
N MET A 37 14.42 3.88 6.35
CA MET A 37 13.02 3.57 6.05
C MET A 37 12.42 4.52 5.01
N ARG A 38 13.20 5.48 4.50
CA ARG A 38 12.74 6.40 3.46
C ARG A 38 12.59 5.66 2.13
N PRO A 39 11.42 5.75 1.48
CA PRO A 39 11.19 5.09 0.20
C PRO A 39 12.01 5.71 -0.94
N ASP A 40 12.46 6.96 -0.78
CA ASP A 40 13.25 7.74 -1.76
C ASP A 40 14.75 7.78 -1.44
N ARG A 41 15.22 6.88 -0.57
CA ARG A 41 16.60 6.90 -0.05
C ARG A 41 17.65 6.63 -1.13
N ASP A 42 17.33 5.73 -2.06
CA ASP A 42 18.25 5.21 -3.07
C ASP A 42 17.65 5.38 -4.47
N PRO A 43 18.03 6.44 -5.20
CA PRO A 43 17.51 6.69 -6.54
C PRO A 43 17.82 5.58 -7.55
N LEU A 44 18.92 4.83 -7.36
CA LEU A 44 19.26 3.72 -8.23
C LEU A 44 18.35 2.52 -7.97
N GLY A 45 18.12 2.21 -6.70
CA GLY A 45 17.15 1.20 -6.26
C GLY A 45 15.74 1.52 -6.75
N ASP A 46 15.33 2.78 -6.68
CA ASP A 46 14.04 3.26 -7.18
C ASP A 46 13.91 3.03 -8.69
N ALA A 47 14.90 3.44 -9.47
CA ALA A 47 14.91 3.23 -10.91
C ALA A 47 14.84 1.73 -11.27
N GLN A 48 15.59 0.89 -10.55
CA GLN A 48 15.57 -0.56 -10.76
C GLN A 48 14.21 -1.17 -10.42
N ALA A 49 13.59 -0.76 -9.31
CA ALA A 49 12.26 -1.22 -8.91
C ALA A 49 11.21 -0.81 -9.94
N GLU A 50 11.29 0.41 -10.46
CA GLU A 50 10.42 0.88 -11.55
C GLU A 50 10.62 0.06 -12.82
N HIS A 51 11.86 -0.22 -13.24
CA HIS A 51 12.13 -1.08 -14.39
C HIS A 51 11.51 -2.48 -14.23
N ILE A 52 11.64 -3.09 -13.05
CA ILE A 52 11.05 -4.41 -12.75
C ILE A 52 9.52 -4.32 -12.78
N TYR A 53 8.95 -3.28 -12.17
CA TYR A 53 7.51 -3.07 -12.12
C TYR A 53 6.91 -2.91 -13.52
N PHE A 54 7.51 -2.06 -14.37
CA PHE A 54 7.07 -1.90 -15.76
C PHE A 54 7.21 -3.20 -16.55
N SER A 55 8.28 -3.96 -16.34
CA SER A 55 8.52 -5.23 -17.05
C SER A 55 7.53 -6.32 -16.68
N ARG A 56 6.98 -6.30 -15.46
CA ARG A 56 6.13 -7.38 -14.94
C ARG A 56 4.65 -7.00 -14.86
N GLU A 57 4.36 -5.75 -14.52
CA GLU A 57 3.06 -5.28 -14.05
C GLU A 57 2.63 -3.94 -14.69
N GLY A 58 3.43 -3.39 -15.61
CA GLY A 58 3.18 -2.10 -16.28
C GLY A 58 1.93 -2.03 -17.17
N ALA A 59 1.14 -3.10 -17.23
CA ALA A 59 -0.13 -3.15 -17.95
C ALA A 59 -1.21 -2.22 -17.35
N SER A 60 -1.04 -1.71 -16.12
CA SER A 60 -1.94 -0.70 -15.52
C SER A 60 -1.37 0.72 -15.47
N GLY A 61 -0.17 0.94 -16.03
CA GLY A 61 0.55 2.21 -15.92
C GLY A 61 1.44 2.27 -14.67
N GLY A 62 2.59 2.92 -14.80
CA GLY A 62 3.54 3.13 -13.69
C GLY A 62 3.54 4.56 -13.16
N ARG A 63 4.55 4.87 -12.35
CA ARG A 63 4.66 6.14 -11.62
C ARG A 63 4.99 7.29 -12.57
N GLY A 64 3.98 8.02 -13.05
CA GLY A 64 4.16 9.20 -13.91
C GLY A 64 2.96 9.53 -14.80
N VAL A 65 2.94 10.74 -15.36
CA VAL A 65 1.92 11.20 -16.31
C VAL A 65 2.25 10.61 -17.68
N GLY A 66 1.71 9.44 -17.99
CA GLY A 66 2.02 8.71 -19.23
C GLY A 66 1.98 7.18 -19.12
N GLY A 67 1.73 6.62 -17.93
CA GLY A 67 1.58 5.18 -17.73
C GLY A 67 0.29 4.63 -18.36
N GLY A 68 0.27 4.48 -19.69
CA GLY A 68 -0.78 3.79 -20.42
C GLY A 68 -0.45 2.31 -20.50
N GLY A 69 -1.34 1.49 -19.93
CA GLY A 69 -1.26 0.04 -19.95
C GLY A 69 -1.00 -0.59 -21.31
N CYS A 70 0.22 -1.12 -21.47
CA CYS A 70 0.70 -2.09 -22.48
C CYS A 70 2.19 -2.42 -22.25
N GLY A 71 2.89 -1.65 -21.41
CA GLY A 71 4.34 -1.84 -21.16
C GLY A 71 5.24 -1.04 -22.10
N CYS A 72 4.67 -0.17 -22.95
CA CYS A 72 5.44 0.76 -23.78
C CYS A 72 5.51 2.13 -23.07
N ASN A 73 6.65 2.41 -22.43
CA ASN A 73 7.09 3.77 -22.09
C ASN A 73 8.16 4.18 -23.11
#